data_AF-A0A7S1FCF3-F1
#
_entry.id   AF-A0A7S1FCF3-F1
#
_cell.length_a   1.000
_cell.length_b   1.000
_cell.length_c   1.000
_cell.angle_alpha   90.00
_cell.angle_beta   90.00
_cell.angle_gamma   90.00
#
_symmetry.space_group_name_H-M   'P 1'
#
loop_
_entity.id
_entity.type
_entity.pdbx_description
1 polymer ?
#
loop_
_entity_poly.entity_id
_entity_poly.type
_entity_poly.pdbx_seq_one_letter_code
_entity_poly.pdbx_strand_id
1 'polypeptide(L)'
;MPRRSDSRRRSRSGRSPSRGSPSRSPRRRSRSRSPEKPERGDGLGIAEVVDGAPRPSTGEPTWRTEILMPQGSGGYNYAGKVRTMCIRGPTRVDKEQAKRDAERLQKAADGGDAKTVKAAANEMLRGGDRVP
;
A
#
# COMPACT_ATOMS: atom_id res chain seq x y z
N MET A 1 39.72 -34.24 -25.24
CA MET A 1 38.76 -35.36 -25.36
C MET A 1 38.01 -35.46 -24.02
N PRO A 2 36.67 -35.60 -23.93
CA PRO A 2 35.65 -35.78 -24.98
C PRO A 2 34.52 -34.73 -24.99
N ARG A 3 33.85 -34.69 -26.15
CA ARG A 3 32.55 -34.06 -26.44
C ARG A 3 31.42 -34.87 -25.78
N ARG A 4 30.32 -34.22 -25.38
CA ARG A 4 29.00 -34.88 -25.31
C ARG A 4 27.88 -33.92 -25.72
N SER A 5 27.48 -34.08 -26.97
CA SER A 5 26.17 -33.68 -27.50
C SER A 5 25.08 -34.43 -26.75
N ASP A 6 24.02 -33.76 -26.30
CA ASP A 6 22.75 -34.42 -25.97
C ASP A 6 21.65 -33.84 -26.85
N SER A 7 21.44 -34.53 -27.96
CA SER A 7 20.29 -34.43 -28.83
C SER A 7 19.08 -35.06 -28.16
N ARG A 8 18.10 -34.27 -27.70
CA ARG A 8 16.75 -34.78 -27.42
C ARG A 8 15.70 -33.98 -28.16
N ARG A 9 15.49 -34.41 -29.40
CA ARG A 9 14.21 -34.37 -30.08
C ARG A 9 13.10 -34.85 -29.14
N ARG A 10 12.10 -34.00 -28.87
CA ARG A 10 10.75 -34.46 -28.54
C ARG A 10 9.74 -33.64 -29.32
N SER A 11 9.41 -34.17 -30.49
CA SER A 11 8.14 -33.94 -31.17
C SER A 11 6.99 -34.39 -30.25
N ARG A 12 6.04 -33.49 -29.98
CA ARG A 12 4.67 -33.87 -29.64
C ARG A 12 3.70 -32.96 -30.38
N SER A 13 3.19 -33.53 -31.46
CA SER A 13 1.95 -33.16 -32.13
C SER A 13 0.76 -33.17 -31.17
N GLY A 14 -0.18 -32.25 -31.40
CA GLY A 14 -1.60 -32.55 -31.24
C GLY A 14 -2.32 -31.91 -30.06
N ARG A 15 -2.96 -30.76 -30.29
CA ARG A 15 -4.34 -30.55 -29.83
C ARG A 15 -4.99 -29.41 -30.61
N SER A 16 -5.96 -29.77 -31.45
CA SER A 16 -6.86 -28.85 -32.15
C SER A 16 -7.68 -28.03 -31.14
N PRO A 17 -7.85 -26.71 -31.32
CA PRO A 17 -8.92 -25.98 -30.66
C PRO A 17 -10.21 -26.08 -31.49
N SER A 18 -11.24 -26.60 -30.84
CA SER A 18 -12.61 -26.73 -31.33
C SER A 18 -13.24 -25.38 -31.69
N ARG A 19 -14.00 -25.40 -32.79
CA ARG A 19 -14.96 -24.38 -33.21
C ARG A 19 -16.07 -24.23 -32.16
N GLY A 20 -16.42 -22.99 -31.83
CA GLY A 20 -17.56 -22.64 -30.99
C GLY A 20 -17.77 -21.14 -30.89
N SER A 21 -18.49 -20.57 -31.86
CA SER A 21 -19.06 -19.20 -31.81
C SER A 21 -20.34 -19.19 -30.94
N PRO A 22 -21.11 -18.08 -30.82
CA PRO A 22 -20.83 -16.81 -30.15
C PRO A 22 -21.94 -16.47 -29.11
N SER A 23 -21.85 -15.27 -28.51
CA SER A 23 -22.89 -14.54 -27.77
C SER A 23 -22.99 -14.77 -26.24
N ARG A 24 -22.77 -13.69 -25.50
CA ARG A 24 -23.85 -12.90 -24.88
C ARG A 24 -23.21 -11.70 -24.20
N SER A 25 -23.48 -10.52 -24.72
CA SER A 25 -23.12 -9.25 -24.09
C SER A 25 -23.66 -9.23 -22.66
N PRO A 26 -22.82 -9.07 -21.62
CA PRO A 26 -23.33 -8.70 -20.32
C PRO A 26 -23.77 -7.24 -20.43
N ARG A 27 -25.10 -7.02 -20.45
CA ARG A 27 -25.67 -5.71 -20.15
C ARG A 27 -25.14 -5.31 -18.77
N ARG A 28 -24.07 -4.51 -18.75
CA ARG A 28 -23.59 -3.85 -17.54
C ARG A 28 -24.71 -2.91 -17.13
N ARG A 29 -25.55 -3.37 -16.20
CA ARG A 29 -26.34 -2.48 -15.34
C ARG A 29 -25.31 -1.61 -14.65
N SER A 30 -25.16 -0.38 -15.15
CA SER A 30 -24.60 0.74 -14.42
C SER A 30 -25.51 0.98 -13.20
N ARG A 31 -25.32 0.15 -12.17
CA ARG A 31 -25.65 0.56 -10.81
C ARG A 31 -24.63 1.63 -10.49
N SER A 32 -25.03 2.87 -10.70
CA SER A 32 -24.48 4.06 -10.06
C SER A 32 -24.58 3.84 -8.56
N ARG A 33 -23.65 3.04 -8.02
CA ARG A 33 -23.39 3.02 -6.59
C ARG A 33 -22.62 4.31 -6.37
N SER A 34 -23.33 5.33 -5.91
CA SER A 34 -22.71 6.47 -5.23
C SER A 34 -21.60 5.93 -4.32
N PRO A 35 -20.41 6.53 -4.30
CA PRO A 35 -19.36 6.09 -3.41
C PRO A 35 -19.85 6.27 -1.96
N GLU A 36 -20.42 5.20 -1.39
CA GLU A 36 -20.58 5.09 0.05
C GLU A 36 -19.18 5.25 0.63
N LYS A 37 -19.00 6.31 1.43
CA LYS A 37 -17.78 6.51 2.21
C LYS A 37 -17.53 5.19 2.94
N PRO A 38 -16.37 4.53 2.74
CA PRO A 38 -16.08 3.31 3.48
C PRO A 38 -16.16 3.65 4.96
N GLU A 39 -17.00 2.93 5.71
CA GLU A 39 -17.04 3.04 7.16
C GLU A 39 -15.62 2.88 7.68
N ARG A 40 -15.14 3.91 8.38
CA ARG A 40 -13.83 3.91 9.01
C ARG A 40 -13.89 2.88 10.12
N GLY A 41 -13.45 1.64 9.84
CA GLY A 41 -13.12 0.67 10.89
C GLY A 41 -12.19 1.31 11.92
N ASP A 42 -12.28 0.86 13.17
CA ASP A 42 -11.56 1.43 14.32
C ASP A 42 -10.08 1.69 13.97
N GLY A 43 -9.66 2.96 13.98
CA GLY A 43 -8.28 3.38 13.68
C GLY A 43 -7.97 3.79 12.23
N LEU A 44 -8.92 3.74 11.30
CA LEU A 44 -8.66 4.17 9.91
C LEU A 44 -8.56 5.70 9.77
N GLY A 45 -7.45 6.14 9.19
CA GLY A 45 -7.15 7.55 8.96
C GLY A 45 -6.77 8.30 10.23
N ILE A 46 -6.41 7.59 11.32
CA ILE A 46 -5.87 8.19 12.54
C ILE A 46 -4.36 8.02 12.54
N ALA A 47 -3.63 9.13 12.65
CA ALA A 47 -2.18 9.14 12.78
C ALA A 47 -1.77 9.00 14.25
N GLU A 48 -0.85 8.08 14.54
CA GLU A 48 -0.34 7.82 15.88
C GLU A 48 1.19 7.90 15.90
N VAL A 49 1.72 8.30 17.05
CA VAL A 49 3.17 8.26 17.32
C VAL A 49 3.47 6.95 18.02
N VAL A 50 4.31 6.13 17.40
CA VAL A 50 4.72 4.81 17.86
C VAL A 50 6.20 4.85 18.25
N ASP A 51 6.57 4.13 19.31
CA ASP A 51 7.96 3.97 19.69
C ASP A 51 8.71 3.17 18.61
N GLY A 52 9.81 3.74 18.14
CA GLY A 52 10.70 3.17 17.14
C GLY A 52 11.78 2.29 17.77
N ALA A 53 12.54 1.61 16.91
CA ALA A 53 13.72 0.89 17.36
C ALA A 53 14.74 1.90 17.95
N PRO A 54 15.34 1.62 19.12
CA PRO A 54 16.38 2.47 19.66
C PRO A 54 17.52 2.67 18.66
N ARG A 55 18.16 3.84 18.72
CA ARG A 55 19.25 4.15 17.80
C ARG A 55 20.41 3.16 18.02
N PRO A 56 20.90 2.44 16.98
CA PRO A 56 21.91 1.40 17.19
C PRO A 56 23.22 1.88 17.81
N SER A 57 23.57 3.16 17.62
CA SER A 57 24.81 3.74 18.11
C SER A 57 24.74 4.25 19.55
N THR A 58 23.61 4.85 19.95
CA THR A 58 23.46 5.52 21.26
C THR A 58 22.50 4.81 22.20
N GLY A 59 21.66 3.90 21.69
CA GLY A 59 20.59 3.27 22.45
C GLY A 59 19.41 4.20 22.78
N GLU A 60 19.42 5.43 22.27
CA GLU A 60 18.37 6.42 22.54
C GLU A 60 17.03 5.97 21.94
N PRO A 61 15.92 6.20 22.64
CA PRO A 61 14.60 5.93 22.11
C PRO A 61 14.36 6.78 20.86
N THR A 62 13.67 6.21 19.89
CA THR A 62 13.23 6.94 18.71
C THR A 62 11.72 6.85 18.60
N TRP A 63 11.13 7.78 17.86
CA TRP A 63 9.70 7.84 17.62
C TRP A 63 9.44 7.85 16.13
N ARG A 64 8.35 7.24 15.69
CA ARG A 64 7.90 7.27 14.31
C ARG A 64 6.41 7.46 14.24
N THR A 65 5.94 8.02 13.15
CA THR A 65 4.51 8.19 12.92
C THR A 65 3.96 7.07 12.05
N GLU A 66 2.78 6.60 12.39
CA GLU A 66 2.06 5.57 11.63
C GLU A 66 0.62 6.02 11.40
N ILE A 67 0.08 5.74 10.21
CA ILE A 67 -1.33 5.96 9.88
C ILE A 67 -1.85 4.81 9.03
N LEU A 68 -3.02 4.29 9.41
CA LEU A 68 -3.67 3.20 8.69
C LEU A 68 -4.64 3.76 7.64
N MET A 69 -4.43 3.46 6.36
CA MET A 69 -5.26 3.97 5.25
C MET A 69 -5.86 2.84 4.42
N PRO A 70 -7.08 2.99 3.87
CA PRO A 70 -7.66 2.03 2.94
C PRO A 70 -6.90 2.01 1.61
N GLN A 71 -6.65 0.81 1.08
CA GLN A 71 -5.90 0.60 -0.16
C GLN A 71 -6.81 0.67 -1.40
N GLY A 72 -7.31 1.87 -1.73
CA GLY A 72 -7.89 2.21 -3.05
C GLY A 72 -9.10 1.40 -3.56
N SER A 73 -9.61 1.79 -4.74
CA SER A 73 -10.90 1.41 -5.35
C SER A 73 -11.09 -0.07 -5.78
N GLY A 74 -10.11 -0.93 -5.52
CA GLY A 74 -10.21 -2.39 -5.72
C GLY A 74 -9.82 -3.20 -4.48
N GLY A 75 -9.62 -2.53 -3.35
CA GLY A 75 -9.01 -3.09 -2.16
C GLY A 75 -9.99 -3.85 -1.28
N TYR A 76 -10.69 -4.86 -1.80
CA TYR A 76 -11.31 -5.85 -0.93
C TYR A 76 -10.46 -7.13 -0.93
N ASN A 77 -10.30 -7.76 0.22
CA ASN A 77 -9.70 -9.10 0.30
C ASN A 77 -10.72 -10.16 -0.20
N TYR A 78 -10.29 -11.41 -0.32
CA TYR A 78 -11.18 -12.51 -0.75
C TYR A 78 -12.40 -12.72 0.17
N ALA A 79 -12.36 -12.19 1.39
CA ALA A 79 -13.45 -12.20 2.36
C ALA A 79 -14.33 -10.93 2.32
N GLY A 80 -14.15 -10.05 1.32
CA GLY A 80 -14.94 -8.84 1.17
C GLY A 80 -14.61 -7.71 2.14
N LYS A 81 -13.49 -7.78 2.89
CA LYS A 81 -13.03 -6.71 3.80
C LYS A 81 -12.11 -5.73 3.10
N VAL A 82 -12.21 -4.45 3.43
CA VAL A 82 -11.33 -3.40 2.91
C VAL A 82 -9.87 -3.73 3.30
N ARG A 83 -8.99 -3.79 2.31
CA ARG A 83 -7.55 -3.92 2.48
C ARG A 83 -7.03 -2.58 2.98
N THR A 84 -6.28 -2.64 4.06
CA THR A 84 -5.68 -1.47 4.69
C THR A 84 -4.18 -1.54 4.48
N MET A 85 -3.52 -0.39 4.54
CA MET A 85 -2.08 -0.29 4.55
C MET A 85 -1.62 0.71 5.58
N CYS A 86 -0.55 0.37 6.29
CA CYS A 86 0.13 1.33 7.16
C CYS A 86 1.09 2.17 6.33
N ILE A 87 0.98 3.49 6.46
CA ILE A 87 1.93 4.46 5.94
C ILE A 87 2.73 4.96 7.13
N ARG A 88 4.06 4.88 7.02
CA ARG A 88 4.99 5.26 8.09
C ARG A 88 5.74 6.53 7.70
N GLY A 89 5.88 7.44 8.67
CA GLY A 89 6.71 8.64 8.53
C GLY A 89 8.17 8.40 8.89
N PRO A 90 8.98 9.47 8.91
CA PRO A 90 10.39 9.43 9.33
C PRO A 90 10.55 9.04 10.79
N THR A 91 11.68 8.40 11.11
CA THR A 91 12.11 8.16 12.49
C THR A 91 12.74 9.43 13.06
N ARG A 92 12.27 9.89 14.22
CA ARG A 92 12.73 11.09 14.92
C ARG A 92 13.31 10.75 16.29
N VAL A 93 14.28 11.54 16.74
CA VAL A 93 14.83 11.51 18.11
C VAL A 93 14.09 12.51 19.02
N ASP A 94 13.21 13.34 18.46
CA ASP A 94 12.33 14.19 19.24
C ASP A 94 10.89 13.72 19.08
N LYS A 95 10.24 13.45 20.21
CA LYS A 95 8.83 13.04 20.25
C LYS A 95 7.90 14.15 19.77
N GLU A 96 8.24 15.42 20.02
CA GLU A 96 7.42 16.55 19.57
C GLU A 96 7.49 16.73 18.06
N GLN A 97 8.66 16.52 17.44
CA GLN A 97 8.78 16.44 15.99
C GLN A 97 7.91 15.31 15.41
N ALA A 98 7.91 14.13 16.03
CA ALA A 98 7.04 13.04 15.59
C ALA A 98 5.55 13.39 15.73
N LYS A 99 5.13 14.13 16.76
CA LYS A 99 3.74 14.61 16.87
C LYS A 99 3.37 15.56 15.72
N ARG A 100 4.26 16.51 15.37
CA ARG A 100 4.05 17.41 14.21
C ARG A 100 3.91 16.64 12.90
N ASP A 101 4.75 15.61 12.71
CA ASP A 101 4.66 14.74 11.55
C ASP A 101 3.32 13.97 11.53
N ALA A 102 2.81 13.55 12.70
CA ALA A 102 1.52 12.86 12.82
C ALA A 102 0.36 13.80 12.45
N GLU A 103 0.37 15.03 12.93
CA GLU A 103 -0.61 16.05 12.51
C GLU A 103 -0.59 16.30 11.00
N ARG A 104 0.59 16.29 10.39
CA ARG A 104 0.74 16.45 8.94
C ARG A 104 0.15 15.27 8.17
N LEU A 105 0.37 14.04 8.64
CA LEU A 105 -0.27 12.85 8.06
C LEU A 105 -1.78 12.85 8.26
N GLN A 106 -2.25 13.30 9.44
CA GLN A 106 -3.67 13.42 9.76
C GLN A 106 -4.37 14.39 8.81
N LYS A 107 -3.81 15.60 8.62
CA LYS A 107 -4.33 16.60 7.66
C LYS A 107 -4.34 16.06 6.23
N ALA A 108 -3.31 15.31 5.82
CA ALA A 108 -3.27 14.67 4.51
C ALA A 108 -4.32 13.57 4.33
N ALA A 109 -4.77 12.97 5.43
CA ALA A 109 -5.77 11.90 5.47
C ALA A 109 -7.22 12.39 5.51
N ASP A 110 -7.47 13.68 5.76
CA ASP A 110 -8.83 14.25 5.80
C ASP A 110 -9.60 14.03 4.48
N GLY A 111 -8.88 13.98 3.35
CA GLY A 111 -9.44 13.64 2.03
C GLY A 111 -9.68 12.15 1.79
N GLY A 112 -9.27 11.26 2.71
CA GLY A 112 -9.40 9.80 2.59
C GLY A 112 -8.46 9.15 1.56
N ASP A 113 -7.65 9.93 0.86
CA ASP A 113 -6.78 9.44 -0.21
C ASP A 113 -5.44 8.92 0.33
N ALA A 114 -5.21 7.61 0.26
CA ALA A 114 -3.93 7.04 0.64
C ALA A 114 -2.74 7.58 -0.18
N LYS A 115 -2.99 8.12 -1.38
CA LYS A 115 -1.94 8.70 -2.25
C LYS A 115 -1.41 10.02 -1.70
N THR A 116 -2.27 10.89 -1.15
CA THR A 116 -1.86 12.18 -0.57
C THR A 116 -1.05 11.94 0.70
N VAL A 117 -1.50 11.02 1.55
CA VAL A 117 -0.79 10.62 2.77
C VAL A 117 0.60 10.04 2.45
N LYS A 118 0.73 9.19 1.42
CA LYS A 118 2.03 8.70 0.94
C LYS A 118 2.93 9.81 0.43
N ALA A 119 2.38 10.78 -0.30
CA ALA A 119 3.14 11.91 -0.81
C ALA A 119 3.71 12.75 0.35
N ALA A 120 2.88 13.05 1.36
CA ALA A 120 3.32 13.75 2.56
C ALA A 120 4.41 12.98 3.33
N ALA A 121 4.23 11.66 3.52
CA ALA A 121 5.25 10.82 4.16
C ALA A 121 6.59 10.83 3.41
N ASN A 122 6.56 10.71 2.08
CA ASN A 122 7.75 10.75 1.24
C ASN A 122 8.42 12.12 1.26
N GLU A 123 7.64 13.20 1.31
CA GLU A 123 8.17 14.56 1.43
C GLU A 123 8.92 14.74 2.75
N MET A 124 8.38 14.25 3.86
CA MET A 124 9.06 14.29 5.16
C MET A 124 10.35 13.46 5.18
N LEU A 125 10.34 12.28 4.56
CA LEU A 125 11.52 11.41 4.44
C LEU A 125 12.63 12.02 3.57
N ARG A 126 12.26 12.72 2.50
CA ARG A 126 13.21 13.34 1.55
C ARG A 126 13.69 14.71 1.99
N GLY A 127 12.80 15.49 2.58
CA GLY A 127 13.07 16.82 3.09
C GLY A 127 13.96 16.81 4.32
N GLY A 128 14.08 15.64 4.98
CA GLY A 128 15.05 15.33 6.04
C GLY A 128 15.40 16.57 6.84
N ASP A 129 14.42 17.08 7.61
CA ASP A 129 14.50 18.37 8.30
C ASP A 129 15.94 18.68 8.72
N ARG A 130 16.62 19.48 7.90
CA ARG A 130 17.72 20.32 8.35
C ARG A 130 17.07 21.27 9.33
N VAL A 131 17.05 20.87 10.59
CA VAL A 131 16.92 21.81 11.70
C VAL A 131 18.05 22.83 11.52
N PRO A 132 17.78 24.13 11.34
CA PRO A 132 18.82 25.15 11.35
C PRO A 132 19.51 25.23 12.71
#